data_AF-A0A958A928-F1
#
_entry.id   AF-A0A958A928-F1
#
_cell.length_a   1.000
_cell.length_b   1.000
_cell.length_c   1.000
_cell.angle_alpha   90.00
_cell.angle_beta   90.00
_cell.angle_gamma   90.00
#
_symmetry.space_group_name_H-M   'P 1'
#
loop_
_entity.id
_entity.type
_entity.pdbx_description
1 polymer ?
#
loop_
_entity_poly.entity_id
_entity_poly.type
_entity_poly.pdbx_seq_one_letter_code
_entity_poly.pdbx_strand_id
1 'polypeptide(L)'
;QPKGDGVIAFLNSERGIFTLIAATVAIVLALAACVVLNLVFQPLAQQLSPTVAAALGTDTPTATFTPSVTPSPTSTATPTSTPTLTPSPLSTRVVVDTPTVTPTLTRTPTPDRSQQNGQVIGVSSGDTITVLLDGQEVVVKYLGIDAPAVNDPALGTEPLGEEALAANRILVEGKEVRLEMDVSDTDESGRLLRYVFVDDKMVNEILLRQGAARLILTPPDIKYGAQLEAAEQDARARGVGIWGLQ
;
A
#
# COMPACT_ATOMS: atom_id res chain seq x y z
N GLN A 1 42.82 -51.77 -11.79
CA GLN A 1 41.58 -51.36 -12.51
C GLN A 1 40.75 -52.63 -12.64
N PRO A 2 39.56 -52.74 -12.03
CA PRO A 2 38.40 -51.83 -12.03
C PRO A 2 38.23 -51.08 -10.70
N LYS A 3 37.79 -49.80 -10.61
CA LYS A 3 36.51 -49.12 -10.97
C LYS A 3 35.35 -49.36 -9.97
N GLY A 4 35.35 -48.60 -8.87
CA GLY A 4 34.66 -47.29 -8.82
C GLY A 4 33.13 -47.22 -8.78
N ASP A 5 32.38 -48.32 -8.92
CA ASP A 5 30.93 -48.21 -9.20
C ASP A 5 29.99 -48.40 -7.99
N GLY A 6 30.51 -48.78 -6.81
CA GLY A 6 29.68 -49.08 -5.62
C GLY A 6 29.27 -47.87 -4.76
N VAL A 7 30.04 -46.77 -4.79
CA VAL A 7 29.85 -45.64 -3.86
C VAL A 7 28.80 -44.64 -4.36
N ILE A 8 28.61 -44.52 -5.67
CA ILE A 8 27.63 -43.58 -6.27
C ILE A 8 26.18 -44.10 -6.11
N ALA A 9 25.98 -45.42 -6.07
CA ALA A 9 24.65 -46.01 -5.89
C ALA A 9 24.07 -45.80 -4.48
N PHE A 10 24.92 -45.78 -3.45
CA PHE A 10 24.49 -45.62 -2.06
C PHE A 10 24.07 -44.17 -1.74
N LEU A 11 24.78 -43.18 -2.30
CA LEU A 11 24.50 -41.75 -2.10
C LEU A 11 23.21 -41.27 -2.80
N ASN A 12 22.79 -41.94 -3.88
CA ASN A 12 21.51 -41.65 -4.54
C ASN A 12 20.30 -42.26 -3.81
N SER A 13 20.49 -43.30 -3.00
CA SER A 13 19.42 -43.91 -2.20
C SER A 13 19.05 -43.05 -0.98
N GLU A 14 20.03 -42.41 -0.33
CA GLU A 14 19.77 -41.57 0.84
C GLU A 14 19.04 -40.27 0.47
N ARG A 15 19.38 -39.66 -0.66
CA ARG A 15 18.67 -38.46 -1.17
C ARG A 15 17.19 -38.74 -1.44
N GLY A 16 16.86 -39.92 -1.99
CA GLY A 16 15.46 -40.31 -2.24
C GLY A 16 14.65 -40.45 -0.95
N ILE A 17 15.25 -40.98 0.12
CA ILE A 17 14.59 -41.15 1.42
C ILE A 17 14.36 -39.79 2.09
N PHE A 18 15.34 -38.88 2.05
CA PHE A 18 15.16 -37.53 2.61
C PHE A 18 14.10 -36.72 1.85
N THR A 19 14.04 -36.83 0.52
CA THR A 19 12.99 -36.17 -0.27
C THR A 19 11.61 -36.76 0.02
N LEU A 20 11.50 -38.07 0.23
CA LEU A 20 10.25 -38.73 0.58
C LEU A 20 9.76 -38.31 1.97
N ILE A 21 10.66 -38.28 2.97
CA ILE A 21 10.33 -37.83 4.33
C ILE A 21 9.90 -36.35 4.31
N ALA A 22 10.64 -35.48 3.64
CA ALA A 22 10.28 -34.06 3.53
C ALA A 22 8.91 -33.86 2.86
N ALA A 23 8.61 -34.61 1.80
CA ALA A 23 7.31 -34.56 1.13
C ALA A 23 6.18 -35.04 2.05
N THR A 24 6.38 -36.13 2.80
CA THR A 24 5.36 -36.61 3.75
C THR A 24 5.10 -35.63 4.89
N VAL A 25 6.13 -34.99 5.44
CA VAL A 25 5.99 -33.96 6.48
C VAL A 25 5.24 -32.74 5.95
N ALA A 26 5.57 -32.29 4.74
CA ALA A 26 4.86 -31.17 4.10
C ALA A 26 3.37 -31.47 3.87
N ILE A 27 3.03 -32.69 3.45
CA ILE A 27 1.63 -33.13 3.26
C ILE A 27 0.89 -33.17 4.60
N VAL A 28 1.50 -33.71 5.65
CA VAL A 28 0.87 -33.76 6.99
C VAL A 28 0.64 -32.37 7.55
N LEU A 29 1.59 -31.44 7.37
CA LEU A 29 1.43 -30.04 7.78
C LEU A 29 0.34 -29.32 6.98
N ALA A 30 0.25 -29.56 5.67
CA ALA A 30 -0.81 -28.99 4.83
C ALA A 30 -2.20 -29.52 5.20
N LEU A 31 -2.33 -30.83 5.49
CA LEU A 31 -3.59 -31.43 5.93
C LEU A 31 -4.00 -30.91 7.32
N ALA A 32 -3.05 -30.76 8.25
CA ALA A 32 -3.32 -30.18 9.56
C ALA A 32 -3.78 -28.72 9.44
N ALA A 33 -3.14 -27.91 8.58
CA ALA A 33 -3.55 -26.54 8.30
C ALA A 33 -4.96 -26.48 7.67
N CYS A 34 -5.28 -27.37 6.72
CA CYS A 34 -6.63 -27.48 6.16
C CYS A 34 -7.69 -27.82 7.22
N VAL A 35 -7.39 -28.73 8.15
CA VAL A 35 -8.33 -29.09 9.22
C VAL A 35 -8.54 -27.92 10.18
N VAL A 36 -7.48 -27.22 10.58
CA VAL A 36 -7.57 -26.03 11.45
C VAL A 36 -8.35 -24.92 10.75
N LEU A 37 -8.09 -24.67 9.46
CA LEU A 37 -8.82 -23.68 8.68
C LEU A 37 -10.30 -24.05 8.58
N ASN A 38 -10.65 -25.32 8.35
CA ASN A 38 -12.03 -25.78 8.26
C ASN A 38 -12.77 -25.75 9.61
N LEU A 39 -12.06 -25.98 10.73
CA LEU A 39 -12.62 -25.85 12.08
C LEU A 39 -12.82 -24.39 12.52
N VAL A 40 -11.93 -23.49 12.10
CA VAL A 40 -12.03 -22.05 12.40
C VAL A 40 -13.05 -21.34 11.50
N PHE A 41 -13.28 -21.85 10.28
CA PHE A 41 -14.19 -21.27 9.28
C PHE A 41 -15.48 -22.06 9.05
N GLN A 42 -15.99 -22.85 10.00
CA GLN A 42 -17.35 -23.37 9.85
C GLN A 42 -18.36 -22.19 9.78
N PRO A 43 -19.16 -22.06 8.70
CA PRO A 43 -20.12 -20.97 8.61
C PRO A 43 -21.25 -21.17 9.62
N LEU A 44 -21.63 -20.07 10.25
CA LEU A 44 -22.75 -19.92 11.19
C LEU A 44 -24.12 -20.09 10.50
N ALA A 45 -24.29 -21.12 9.67
CA ALA A 45 -25.50 -21.37 8.88
C ALA A 45 -26.57 -22.19 9.64
N GLN A 46 -26.53 -22.23 10.98
CA GLN A 46 -27.51 -22.97 11.79
C GLN A 46 -28.27 -22.13 12.83
N GLN A 47 -28.25 -20.79 12.76
CA GLN A 47 -28.93 -19.95 13.76
C GLN A 47 -30.11 -19.10 13.28
N LEU A 48 -30.72 -19.35 12.13
CA LEU A 48 -31.94 -18.64 11.74
C LEU A 48 -33.09 -19.59 11.43
N SER A 49 -33.98 -19.75 12.42
CA SER A 49 -35.32 -20.32 12.27
C SER A 49 -36.22 -19.41 11.39
N PRO A 50 -37.18 -19.97 10.64
CA PRO A 50 -38.08 -19.20 9.79
C PRO A 50 -39.36 -18.78 10.53
N THR A 51 -39.45 -17.52 10.93
CA THR A 51 -40.71 -16.82 11.25
C THR A 51 -40.48 -15.37 10.81
N VAL A 52 -41.04 -14.87 9.72
CA VAL A 52 -42.43 -14.39 9.62
C VAL A 52 -42.80 -14.38 8.13
N ALA A 53 -43.87 -15.10 7.80
CA ALA A 53 -44.68 -14.81 6.62
C ALA A 53 -45.70 -13.72 6.95
N ALA A 54 -46.09 -12.96 5.91
CA ALA A 54 -47.16 -11.97 5.84
C ALA A 54 -46.74 -10.50 5.97
N ALA A 55 -46.52 -9.86 4.83
CA ALA A 55 -47.25 -8.65 4.47
C ALA A 55 -47.19 -8.45 2.95
N LEU A 56 -48.35 -8.66 2.31
CA LEU A 56 -48.63 -8.28 0.94
C LEU A 56 -48.55 -6.75 0.81
N GLY A 57 -47.89 -6.28 -0.24
CA GLY A 57 -47.78 -4.86 -0.57
C GLY A 57 -47.22 -4.69 -1.96
N THR A 58 -48.04 -4.98 -2.96
CA THR A 58 -47.92 -4.43 -4.31
C THR A 58 -47.98 -2.91 -4.22
N ASP A 59 -47.00 -2.21 -4.77
CA ASP A 59 -47.24 -1.09 -5.69
C ASP A 59 -45.91 -0.57 -6.27
N THR A 60 -45.81 -0.76 -7.59
CA THR A 60 -44.78 -0.23 -8.48
C THR A 60 -45.11 1.21 -8.82
N PRO A 61 -44.17 2.16 -8.67
CA PRO A 61 -44.11 3.29 -9.56
C PRO A 61 -42.87 3.23 -10.47
N THR A 62 -43.15 3.02 -11.76
CA THR A 62 -42.22 3.21 -12.88
C THR A 62 -41.88 4.70 -13.00
N ALA A 63 -40.64 5.08 -12.69
CA ALA A 63 -40.11 6.41 -12.98
C ALA A 63 -39.44 6.39 -14.36
N THR A 64 -40.13 6.96 -15.35
CA THR A 64 -39.63 7.24 -16.69
C THR A 64 -38.61 8.37 -16.64
N PHE A 65 -37.33 8.07 -16.90
CA PHE A 65 -36.28 9.07 -17.08
C PHE A 65 -36.24 9.54 -18.54
N THR A 66 -36.57 10.80 -18.76
CA THR A 66 -36.41 11.51 -20.04
C THR A 66 -35.02 12.14 -20.08
N PRO A 67 -34.15 11.87 -21.09
CA PRO A 67 -32.92 12.63 -21.24
C PRO A 67 -33.20 13.99 -21.90
N SER A 68 -32.90 15.08 -21.18
CA SER A 68 -32.87 16.44 -21.74
C SER A 68 -31.48 16.72 -22.27
N VAL A 69 -31.36 16.83 -23.59
CA VAL A 69 -30.11 17.21 -24.27
C VAL A 69 -30.10 18.73 -24.42
N THR A 70 -29.24 19.40 -23.66
CA THR A 70 -28.95 20.83 -23.84
C THR A 70 -27.49 20.98 -24.28
N PRO A 71 -27.20 21.41 -25.53
CA PRO A 71 -25.84 21.78 -25.90
C PRO A 71 -25.52 23.19 -25.36
N SER A 72 -24.43 23.28 -24.58
CA SER A 72 -23.85 24.54 -24.11
C SER A 72 -22.86 25.10 -25.15
N PRO A 73 -22.84 26.41 -25.44
CA PRO A 73 -21.99 26.98 -26.48
C PRO A 73 -20.52 27.11 -26.08
N THR A 74 -19.69 26.75 -27.06
CA THR A 74 -18.32 27.18 -27.39
C THR A 74 -17.77 28.38 -26.62
N SER A 75 -16.63 28.18 -25.92
CA SER A 75 -15.75 29.28 -25.52
C SER A 75 -14.52 29.36 -26.46
N THR A 76 -14.35 30.57 -26.97
CA THR A 76 -13.39 31.05 -27.95
C THR A 76 -11.98 31.19 -27.37
N ALA A 77 -10.98 30.88 -28.20
CA ALA A 77 -9.57 31.09 -27.92
C ALA A 77 -9.19 32.58 -27.81
N THR A 78 -8.34 32.90 -26.83
CA THR A 78 -7.57 34.15 -26.79
C THR A 78 -6.18 33.86 -26.21
N PRO A 79 -5.09 33.90 -26.99
CA PRO A 79 -3.76 34.15 -26.46
C PRO A 79 -3.39 35.62 -26.69
N THR A 80 -3.34 36.41 -25.62
CA THR A 80 -2.87 37.81 -25.68
C THR A 80 -1.68 38.02 -24.74
N SER A 81 -0.69 38.70 -25.32
CA SER A 81 0.44 39.44 -24.74
C SER A 81 1.64 38.69 -24.17
N THR A 82 2.63 38.57 -25.06
CA THR A 82 4.07 38.66 -24.80
C THR A 82 4.43 39.95 -24.06
N PRO A 83 5.20 39.90 -22.95
CA PRO A 83 6.08 40.99 -22.57
C PRO A 83 7.51 40.75 -23.08
N THR A 84 7.95 41.59 -23.99
CA THR A 84 9.36 41.73 -24.38
C THR A 84 10.12 42.43 -23.26
N LEU A 85 11.03 41.71 -22.59
CA LEU A 85 12.01 42.34 -21.69
C LEU A 85 13.31 42.60 -22.46
N THR A 86 13.55 43.88 -22.72
CA THR A 86 14.78 44.45 -23.23
C THR A 86 15.87 44.41 -22.15
N PRO A 87 17.02 43.73 -22.33
CA PRO A 87 18.17 43.94 -21.46
C PRO A 87 18.91 45.23 -21.86
N SER A 88 18.97 46.18 -20.91
CA SER A 88 19.77 47.41 -20.96
C SER A 88 21.20 47.14 -20.44
N PRO A 89 22.24 47.87 -20.88
CA PRO A 89 23.61 47.39 -20.81
C PRO A 89 24.28 47.44 -19.42
N LEU A 90 25.20 46.49 -19.30
CA LEU A 90 26.18 46.20 -18.26
C LEU A 90 26.90 47.46 -17.72
N SER A 91 26.73 47.74 -16.42
CA SER A 91 27.63 48.62 -15.67
C SER A 91 28.73 47.78 -15.00
N THR A 92 29.91 47.80 -15.59
CA THR A 92 31.15 47.29 -14.99
C THR A 92 31.58 48.23 -13.87
N ARG A 93 31.40 47.83 -12.61
CA ARG A 93 32.19 48.35 -11.48
C ARG A 93 33.17 47.28 -11.04
N VAL A 94 34.45 47.61 -11.20
CA VAL A 94 35.57 46.92 -10.57
C VAL A 94 35.48 47.21 -9.07
N VAL A 95 35.07 46.22 -8.28
CA VAL A 95 35.20 46.25 -6.83
C VAL A 95 36.44 45.44 -6.49
N VAL A 96 37.36 46.08 -5.79
CA VAL A 96 38.59 45.52 -5.25
C VAL A 96 38.22 44.52 -4.17
N ASP A 97 38.42 43.22 -4.45
CA ASP A 97 38.17 42.16 -3.48
C ASP A 97 39.18 42.22 -2.34
N THR A 98 38.72 42.75 -1.21
CA THR A 98 39.34 42.56 0.11
C THR A 98 38.77 41.25 0.68
N PRO A 99 39.59 40.29 1.15
CA PRO A 99 39.08 39.05 1.72
C PRO A 99 38.36 39.34 3.04
N THR A 100 37.05 39.57 2.95
CA THR A 100 36.15 39.64 4.09
C THR A 100 35.92 38.21 4.55
N VAL A 101 36.59 37.83 5.65
CA VAL A 101 36.28 36.61 6.40
C VAL A 101 34.82 36.68 6.84
N THR A 102 33.95 36.08 6.03
CA THR A 102 32.53 35.90 6.32
C THR A 102 32.43 34.90 7.47
N PRO A 103 31.80 35.23 8.61
CA PRO A 103 31.56 34.23 9.64
C PRO A 103 30.68 33.14 9.03
N THR A 104 31.24 31.94 8.87
CA THR A 104 30.48 30.75 8.47
C THR A 104 29.45 30.47 9.56
N LEU A 105 28.18 30.75 9.25
CA LEU A 105 27.08 30.31 10.10
C LEU A 105 27.12 28.79 10.11
N THR A 106 27.57 28.22 11.23
CA THR A 106 27.46 26.78 11.52
C THR A 106 25.98 26.43 11.50
N ARG A 107 25.49 25.94 10.36
CA ARG A 107 24.11 25.46 10.22
C ARG A 107 23.99 24.24 11.11
N THR A 108 23.22 24.34 12.19
CA THR A 108 22.77 23.18 12.96
C THR A 108 22.21 22.15 11.97
N PRO A 109 22.61 20.88 12.04
CA PRO A 109 22.08 19.86 11.13
C PRO A 109 20.57 19.82 11.30
N THR A 110 19.83 20.24 10.27
CA THR A 110 18.39 19.99 10.18
C THR A 110 18.21 18.48 10.15
N PRO A 111 17.39 17.89 11.04
CA PRO A 111 17.14 16.45 11.01
C PRO A 111 16.67 16.07 9.61
N ASP A 112 17.33 15.07 9.04
CA ASP A 112 16.97 14.53 7.74
C ASP A 112 15.62 13.82 7.87
N ARG A 113 14.56 14.46 7.35
CA ARG A 113 13.20 13.91 7.39
C ARG A 113 12.94 12.87 6.30
N SER A 114 13.91 12.59 5.44
CA SER A 114 13.74 11.63 4.35
C SER A 114 13.52 10.22 4.87
N GLN A 115 14.10 9.87 6.01
CA GLN A 115 13.90 8.59 6.69
C GLN A 115 13.84 8.77 8.20
N GLN A 116 12.83 8.17 8.81
CA GLN A 116 12.61 8.23 10.25
C GLN A 116 12.18 6.86 10.77
N ASN A 117 12.53 6.51 12.00
CA ASN A 117 12.07 5.28 12.63
C ASN A 117 11.06 5.61 13.73
N GLY A 118 10.04 4.78 13.88
CA GLY A 118 9.05 4.93 14.94
C GLY A 118 8.37 3.62 15.29
N GLN A 119 7.70 3.59 16.44
CA GLN A 119 6.94 2.41 16.87
C GLN A 119 5.48 2.53 16.45
N VAL A 120 4.93 1.50 15.82
CA VAL A 120 3.50 1.46 15.51
C VAL A 120 2.70 1.22 16.80
N ILE A 121 1.80 2.15 17.10
CA ILE A 121 0.92 2.10 18.28
C ILE A 121 -0.55 1.89 17.92
N GLY A 122 -0.90 1.99 16.63
CA GLY A 122 -2.25 1.72 16.15
C GLY A 122 -2.31 1.49 14.65
N VAL A 123 -3.35 0.76 14.21
CA VAL A 123 -3.64 0.50 12.79
C VAL A 123 -5.12 0.79 12.54
N SER A 124 -5.38 1.80 11.72
CA SER A 124 -6.71 2.36 11.48
C SER A 124 -7.38 1.77 10.23
N SER A 125 -6.59 1.47 9.19
CA SER A 125 -7.05 0.84 7.94
C SER A 125 -5.94 -0.03 7.33
N GLY A 126 -6.21 -0.64 6.16
CA GLY A 126 -5.21 -1.39 5.42
C GLY A 126 -4.00 -0.57 4.94
N ASP A 127 -4.05 0.76 5.03
CA ASP A 127 -3.00 1.67 4.52
C ASP A 127 -2.76 2.91 5.41
N THR A 128 -3.29 2.90 6.64
CA THR A 128 -3.14 4.00 7.59
C THR A 128 -2.81 3.47 8.99
N ILE A 129 -1.74 4.00 9.59
CA ILE A 129 -1.25 3.63 10.93
C ILE A 129 -1.03 4.86 11.80
N THR A 130 -0.99 4.66 13.11
CA THR A 130 -0.50 5.64 14.09
C THR A 130 0.86 5.19 14.61
N VAL A 131 1.84 6.09 14.57
CA VAL A 131 3.23 5.83 14.95
C VAL A 131 3.63 6.77 16.07
N LEU A 132 4.32 6.25 17.08
CA LEU A 132 5.06 7.05 18.05
C LEU A 132 6.41 7.42 17.44
N LEU A 133 6.53 8.69 17.04
CA LEU A 133 7.68 9.26 16.35
C LEU A 133 8.24 10.41 17.18
N ASP A 134 9.49 10.30 17.64
CA ASP A 134 10.13 11.30 18.51
C ASP A 134 9.29 11.66 19.76
N GLY A 135 8.54 10.68 20.30
CA GLY A 135 7.67 10.84 21.45
C GLY A 135 6.31 11.50 21.18
N GLN A 136 5.96 11.72 19.90
CA GLN A 136 4.67 12.25 19.46
C GLN A 136 3.89 11.19 18.67
N GLU A 137 2.58 11.14 18.87
CA GLU A 137 1.70 10.31 18.05
C GLU A 137 1.44 11.01 16.71
N VAL A 138 1.78 10.35 15.61
CA VAL A 138 1.55 10.85 14.25
C VAL A 138 0.79 9.82 13.43
N VAL A 139 -0.14 10.28 12.60
CA VAL A 139 -0.87 9.42 11.66
C VAL A 139 -0.11 9.39 10.34
N VAL A 140 0.09 8.18 9.80
CA VAL A 140 0.83 7.93 8.56
C VAL A 140 -0.10 7.26 7.55
N LYS A 141 -0.25 7.86 6.36
CA LYS A 141 -0.93 7.29 5.19
C LYS A 141 0.12 6.76 4.22
N TYR A 142 -0.12 5.55 3.71
CA TYR A 142 0.85 4.85 2.89
C TYR A 142 0.85 5.42 1.47
N LEU A 143 2.03 5.77 0.96
CA LEU A 143 2.19 6.21 -0.42
C LEU A 143 2.02 5.05 -1.40
N GLY A 144 1.45 5.34 -2.57
CA GLY A 144 1.38 4.38 -3.66
C GLY A 144 0.26 3.34 -3.57
N ILE A 145 -0.50 3.29 -2.47
CA ILE A 145 -1.57 2.30 -2.29
C ILE A 145 -2.85 2.90 -1.71
N ASP A 146 -3.98 2.28 -2.01
CA ASP A 146 -5.28 2.58 -1.40
C ASP A 146 -5.98 1.26 -1.02
N ALA A 147 -6.26 1.08 0.26
CA ALA A 147 -6.91 -0.12 0.79
C ALA A 147 -8.43 0.11 0.98
N PRO A 148 -9.27 -0.93 0.82
CA PRO A 148 -10.70 -0.82 1.11
C PRO A 148 -10.92 -0.32 2.54
N ALA A 149 -11.80 0.67 2.68
CA ALA A 149 -11.99 1.37 3.95
C ALA A 149 -12.76 0.53 4.98
N VAL A 150 -12.46 0.80 6.26
CA VAL A 150 -13.20 0.28 7.41
C VAL A 150 -13.72 1.48 8.19
N ASN A 151 -15.02 1.49 8.50
CA ASN A 151 -15.67 2.57 9.25
C ASN A 151 -15.49 3.97 8.62
N ASP A 152 -15.47 4.07 7.29
CA ASP A 152 -15.46 5.38 6.62
C ASP A 152 -16.82 6.08 6.81
N PRO A 153 -16.86 7.38 7.16
CA PRO A 153 -18.13 8.09 7.37
C PRO A 153 -19.05 8.17 6.15
N ALA A 154 -18.49 8.13 4.94
CA ALA A 154 -19.24 8.23 3.69
C ALA A 154 -19.48 6.85 3.04
N LEU A 155 -18.48 5.96 3.08
CA LEU A 155 -18.50 4.67 2.42
C LEU A 155 -18.88 3.50 3.35
N GLY A 156 -18.79 3.69 4.67
CA GLY A 156 -18.93 2.61 5.64
C GLY A 156 -17.74 1.66 5.60
N THR A 157 -18.02 0.36 5.71
CA THR A 157 -17.01 -0.69 5.50
C THR A 157 -17.14 -1.22 4.08
N GLU A 158 -16.10 -1.05 3.28
CA GLU A 158 -16.05 -1.57 1.92
C GLU A 158 -15.83 -3.09 1.92
N PRO A 159 -16.23 -3.80 0.85
CA PRO A 159 -15.87 -5.20 0.68
C PRO A 159 -14.35 -5.39 0.81
N LEU A 160 -13.94 -6.37 1.63
CA LEU A 160 -12.54 -6.68 1.98
C LEU A 160 -11.82 -5.64 2.86
N GLY A 161 -12.52 -4.67 3.45
CA GLY A 161 -11.93 -3.69 4.35
C GLY A 161 -11.34 -4.31 5.62
N GLU A 162 -12.09 -5.18 6.29
CA GLU A 162 -11.63 -5.85 7.53
C GLU A 162 -10.44 -6.76 7.24
N GLU A 163 -10.44 -7.44 6.09
CA GLU A 163 -9.34 -8.28 5.62
C GLU A 163 -8.08 -7.45 5.33
N ALA A 164 -8.22 -6.28 4.70
CA ALA A 164 -7.11 -5.36 4.45
C ALA A 164 -6.54 -4.78 5.76
N LEU A 165 -7.42 -4.39 6.70
CA LEU A 165 -7.02 -3.94 8.03
C LEU A 165 -6.27 -5.05 8.80
N ALA A 166 -6.79 -6.28 8.78
CA ALA A 166 -6.14 -7.42 9.42
C ALA A 166 -4.78 -7.74 8.79
N ALA A 167 -4.68 -7.70 7.45
CA ALA A 167 -3.42 -7.89 6.74
C ALA A 167 -2.38 -6.86 7.17
N ASN A 168 -2.75 -5.57 7.24
CA ASN A 168 -1.84 -4.53 7.69
C ASN A 168 -1.42 -4.72 9.16
N ARG A 169 -2.37 -5.02 10.07
CA ARG A 169 -2.07 -5.30 11.48
C ARG A 169 -1.03 -6.38 11.66
N ILE A 170 -1.17 -7.52 10.98
CA ILE A 170 -0.20 -8.62 11.03
C ILE A 170 1.21 -8.15 10.65
N LEU A 171 1.30 -7.24 9.68
CA LEU A 171 2.56 -6.74 9.16
C LEU A 171 3.22 -5.73 10.09
N VAL A 172 2.47 -4.86 10.77
CA VAL A 172 3.05 -3.65 11.40
C VAL A 172 2.73 -3.45 12.88
N GLU A 173 1.68 -4.08 13.42
CA GLU A 173 1.20 -3.78 14.78
C GLU A 173 2.27 -4.07 15.85
N GLY A 174 2.55 -3.05 16.68
CA GLY A 174 3.53 -3.10 17.76
C GLY A 174 5.00 -3.12 17.32
N LYS A 175 5.29 -3.09 16.01
CA LYS A 175 6.65 -3.19 15.46
C LYS A 175 7.31 -1.82 15.31
N GLU A 176 8.63 -1.82 15.27
CA GLU A 176 9.39 -0.67 14.78
C GLU A 176 9.32 -0.62 13.25
N VAL A 177 9.00 0.55 12.72
CA VAL A 177 8.90 0.81 11.28
C VAL A 177 9.91 1.86 10.88
N ARG A 178 10.50 1.68 9.70
CA ARG A 178 11.21 2.73 8.99
C ARG A 178 10.22 3.40 8.03
N LEU A 179 10.05 4.70 8.21
CA LEU A 179 9.18 5.58 7.44
C LEU A 179 10.04 6.36 6.45
N GLU A 180 9.74 6.24 5.17
CA GLU A 180 10.48 6.91 4.12
C GLU A 180 9.58 7.89 3.37
N MET A 181 9.98 9.16 3.36
CA MET A 181 9.31 10.22 2.63
C MET A 181 9.75 10.20 1.15
N ASP A 182 8.82 10.58 0.27
CA ASP A 182 9.14 10.92 -1.11
C ASP A 182 9.31 12.45 -1.24
N VAL A 183 8.48 13.12 -2.05
CA VAL A 183 8.54 14.57 -2.25
C VAL A 183 7.61 15.30 -1.30
N SER A 184 6.39 14.79 -1.11
CA SER A 184 5.38 15.38 -0.24
C SER A 184 5.51 14.87 1.20
N ASP A 185 5.46 15.77 2.18
CA ASP A 185 5.55 15.40 3.61
C ASP A 185 4.18 14.97 4.18
N THR A 186 3.13 15.74 3.89
CA THR A 186 1.77 15.53 4.44
C THR A 186 0.68 15.71 3.38
N ASP A 187 -0.45 15.05 3.59
CA ASP A 187 -1.68 15.36 2.87
C ASP A 187 -2.44 16.56 3.46
N GLU A 188 -3.56 16.94 2.84
CA GLU A 188 -4.42 18.06 3.28
C GLU A 188 -5.03 17.84 4.69
N SER A 189 -5.13 16.59 5.13
CA SER A 189 -5.62 16.24 6.47
C SER A 189 -4.53 16.25 7.55
N GLY A 190 -3.27 16.51 7.15
CA GLY A 190 -2.11 16.55 8.03
C GLY A 190 -1.53 15.18 8.37
N ARG A 191 -1.94 14.10 7.67
CA ARG A 191 -1.29 12.79 7.82
C ARG A 191 0.06 12.80 7.11
N LEU A 192 1.07 12.20 7.72
CA LEU A 192 2.37 12.00 7.07
C LEU A 192 2.22 11.03 5.89
N LEU A 193 2.83 11.37 4.76
CA LEU A 193 2.87 10.52 3.56
C LEU A 193 4.20 9.77 3.54
N ARG A 194 4.14 8.44 3.67
CA ARG A 194 5.35 7.60 3.79
C ARG A 194 5.21 6.27 3.06
N TYR A 195 6.34 5.75 2.57
CA TYR A 195 6.54 4.33 2.36
C TYR A 195 6.94 3.70 3.70
N VAL A 196 6.36 2.54 4.03
CA VAL A 196 6.53 1.90 5.33
C VAL A 196 7.31 0.61 5.17
N PHE A 197 8.34 0.44 6.00
CA PHE A 197 9.20 -0.73 6.00
C PHE A 197 9.25 -1.38 7.38
N VAL A 198 9.20 -2.71 7.40
CA VAL A 198 9.45 -3.54 8.59
C VAL A 198 10.52 -4.55 8.20
N ASP A 199 11.63 -4.63 8.95
CA ASP A 199 12.75 -5.53 8.66
C ASP A 199 13.23 -5.44 7.19
N ASP A 200 13.38 -4.22 6.68
CA ASP A 200 13.73 -3.89 5.28
C ASP A 200 12.75 -4.35 4.19
N LYS A 201 11.59 -4.88 4.59
CA LYS A 201 10.51 -5.24 3.67
C LYS A 201 9.51 -4.11 3.55
N MET A 202 9.22 -3.70 2.32
CA MET A 202 8.22 -2.66 2.05
C MET A 202 6.81 -3.22 2.26
N VAL A 203 6.11 -2.70 3.27
CA VAL A 203 4.75 -3.11 3.62
C VAL A 203 3.79 -2.78 2.48
N ASN A 204 3.97 -1.63 1.83
CA ASN A 204 3.16 -1.18 0.69
C ASN A 204 3.13 -2.23 -0.43
N GLU A 205 4.30 -2.77 -0.79
CA GLU A 205 4.42 -3.81 -1.81
C GLU A 205 3.75 -5.12 -1.36
N ILE A 206 3.96 -5.53 -0.11
CA ILE A 206 3.39 -6.77 0.42
C ILE A 206 1.86 -6.72 0.37
N LEU A 207 1.26 -5.60 0.77
CA LEU A 207 -0.20 -5.40 0.73
C LEU A 207 -0.75 -5.50 -0.69
N LEU A 208 -0.07 -4.91 -1.68
CA LEU A 208 -0.44 -5.08 -3.09
C LEU A 208 -0.37 -6.54 -3.53
N ARG A 209 0.73 -7.25 -3.21
CA ARG A 209 0.89 -8.68 -3.55
C ARG A 209 -0.16 -9.57 -2.90
N GLN A 210 -0.71 -9.18 -1.75
CA GLN A 210 -1.79 -9.89 -1.08
C GLN A 210 -3.18 -9.55 -1.65
N GLY A 211 -3.28 -8.56 -2.54
CA GLY A 211 -4.55 -8.03 -3.00
C GLY A 211 -5.32 -7.30 -1.90
N ALA A 212 -4.62 -6.80 -0.87
CA ALA A 212 -5.20 -6.05 0.24
C ALA A 212 -5.35 -4.54 -0.06
N ALA A 213 -4.75 -4.06 -1.15
CA ALA A 213 -4.83 -2.68 -1.61
C ALA A 213 -4.77 -2.60 -3.14
N ARG A 214 -5.18 -1.46 -3.69
CA ARG A 214 -5.03 -1.04 -5.10
C ARG A 214 -3.84 -0.11 -5.24
N LEU A 215 -3.22 -0.09 -6.42
CA LEU A 215 -2.19 0.88 -6.75
C LEU A 215 -2.82 2.27 -6.98
N ILE A 216 -2.26 3.30 -6.35
CA ILE A 216 -2.57 4.70 -6.67
C ILE A 216 -1.27 5.51 -6.76
N LEU A 217 -0.94 5.99 -7.96
CA LEU A 217 0.25 6.80 -8.21
C LEU A 217 -0.15 8.26 -8.43
N THR A 218 0.26 9.12 -7.51
CA THR A 218 -0.04 10.56 -7.54
C THR A 218 1.29 11.32 -7.64
N PRO A 219 1.66 11.86 -8.82
CA PRO A 219 2.85 12.68 -8.94
C PRO A 219 2.81 13.88 -7.99
N PRO A 220 3.95 14.26 -7.38
CA PRO A 220 5.30 13.78 -7.64
C PRO A 220 5.71 12.48 -6.91
N ASP A 221 4.85 11.91 -6.07
CA ASP A 221 5.18 10.81 -5.15
C ASP A 221 5.09 9.43 -5.82
N ILE A 222 6.07 9.14 -6.69
CA ILE A 222 6.11 7.92 -7.53
C ILE A 222 7.42 7.14 -7.43
N LYS A 223 8.25 7.38 -6.41
CA LYS A 223 9.58 6.76 -6.23
C LYS A 223 9.62 5.25 -6.45
N TYR A 224 8.62 4.51 -5.97
CA TYR A 224 8.54 3.05 -6.08
C TYR A 224 7.48 2.57 -7.10
N GLY A 225 7.00 3.44 -7.99
CA GLY A 225 5.87 3.16 -8.88
C GLY A 225 5.99 1.85 -9.67
N ALA A 226 7.15 1.60 -10.30
CA ALA A 226 7.37 0.38 -11.08
C ALA A 226 7.35 -0.91 -10.23
N GLN A 227 7.88 -0.85 -9.01
CA GLN A 227 7.89 -1.99 -8.07
C GLN A 227 6.48 -2.31 -7.58
N LEU A 228 5.70 -1.26 -7.25
CA LEU A 228 4.32 -1.39 -6.80
C LEU A 228 3.40 -1.87 -7.95
N GLU A 229 3.60 -1.38 -9.16
CA GLU A 229 2.87 -1.85 -10.34
C GLU A 229 3.10 -3.35 -10.60
N ALA A 230 4.35 -3.81 -10.52
CA ALA A 230 4.65 -5.23 -10.65
C ALA A 230 3.99 -6.09 -9.55
N ALA A 231 3.89 -5.56 -8.32
CA ALA A 231 3.22 -6.23 -7.21
C ALA A 231 1.71 -6.36 -7.43
N GLU A 232 1.06 -5.29 -7.91
CA GLU A 232 -0.38 -5.31 -8.23
C GLU A 232 -0.68 -6.26 -9.40
N GLN A 233 0.14 -6.24 -10.45
CA GLN A 233 -0.01 -7.13 -11.61
C GLN A 233 0.09 -8.62 -11.21
N ASP A 234 1.02 -8.97 -10.32
CA ASP A 234 1.13 -10.32 -9.76
C ASP A 234 -0.12 -10.73 -8.97
N ALA A 235 -0.66 -9.83 -8.14
CA ALA A 235 -1.89 -10.10 -7.40
C ALA A 235 -3.11 -10.29 -8.32
N ARG A 236 -3.22 -9.47 -9.37
CA ARG A 236 -4.25 -9.62 -10.41
C ARG A 236 -4.14 -10.95 -11.13
N ALA A 237 -2.93 -11.34 -11.55
CA ALA A 237 -2.70 -12.61 -12.24
C ALA A 237 -3.05 -13.83 -11.36
N ARG A 238 -2.90 -13.72 -10.03
CA ARG A 238 -3.28 -14.76 -9.08
C ARG A 238 -4.74 -14.70 -8.62
N GLY A 239 -5.49 -13.64 -8.96
CA GLY A 239 -6.88 -13.46 -8.55
C GLY A 239 -7.06 -13.40 -7.02
N VAL A 240 -6.12 -12.81 -6.30
CA VAL A 240 -6.14 -12.76 -4.83
C VAL A 240 -6.74 -11.45 -4.30
N GLY A 241 -7.32 -11.51 -3.10
CA GLY A 241 -7.90 -10.34 -2.43
C GLY A 241 -8.96 -9.65 -3.29
N ILE A 242 -8.86 -8.33 -3.42
CA ILE A 242 -9.79 -7.51 -4.21
C ILE A 242 -9.93 -7.95 -5.68
N TRP A 243 -8.92 -8.65 -6.22
CA TRP A 243 -8.92 -9.11 -7.61
C TRP A 243 -9.68 -10.43 -7.81
N GLY A 244 -9.97 -11.16 -6.74
CA GLY A 244 -10.79 -12.39 -6.79
C GLY A 244 -12.29 -12.11 -6.88
N LEU A 245 -12.71 -10.85 -6.75
CA LEU A 245 -14.11 -10.40 -6.86
C LEU A 245 -14.51 -10.00 -8.29
N GLN A 246 -13.57 -9.99 -9.24
CA GLN A 246 -13.75 -9.47 -10.60
C GLN A 246 -14.10 -10.56 -11.62
#